data_AF-A0A2Z2MMF7-F1
#
_entry.id   AF-A0A2Z2MMF7-F1
#
_cell.length_a   1.000
_cell.length_b   1.000
_cell.length_c   1.000
_cell.angle_alpha   90.00
_cell.angle_beta   90.00
_cell.angle_gamma   90.00
#
_symmetry.space_group_name_H-M   'P 1'
#
loop_
_entity.id
_entity.type
_entity.pdbx_description
1 polymer ?
#
loop_
_entity_poly.entity_id
_entity_poly.type
_entity_poly.pdbx_seq_one_letter_code
_entity_poly.pdbx_strand_id
1 'polypeptide(L)'
;MKRLYWAIPFLLYEAAYLFWRLTIPGLTVMVSNLLTFFVEYRYGGESRESEELIAVGIAMSSLLLPIGGSITSFATIFAGFLFLLEFTAAFVRASRC
;
A
#
# COMPACT_ATOMS: atom_id res chain seq x y z
N MET A 1 -18.43 4.94 6.03
CA MET A 1 -17.59 4.52 4.88
C MET A 1 -16.18 4.31 5.39
N LYS A 2 -15.51 3.21 5.04
CA LYS A 2 -14.10 2.97 5.43
C LYS A 2 -13.21 4.03 4.78
N ARG A 3 -12.36 4.71 5.55
CA ARG A 3 -11.42 5.72 5.01
C ARG A 3 -10.38 5.08 4.12
N LEU A 4 -10.16 3.77 4.28
CA LEU A 4 -9.34 2.95 3.38
C LEU A 4 -9.69 3.12 1.90
N TYR A 5 -10.96 3.39 1.54
CA TYR A 5 -11.36 3.63 0.15
C TYR A 5 -10.69 4.84 -0.50
N TRP A 6 -10.11 5.75 0.30
CA TRP A 6 -9.34 6.88 -0.20
C TRP A 6 -8.03 6.43 -0.88
N ALA A 7 -7.58 5.19 -0.65
CA ALA A 7 -6.45 4.60 -1.35
C ALA A 7 -6.77 4.17 -2.80
N ILE A 8 -8.05 3.92 -3.14
CA ILE A 8 -8.44 3.36 -4.44
C ILE A 8 -7.97 4.25 -5.62
N PRO A 9 -8.17 5.58 -5.61
CA PRO A 9 -7.70 6.42 -6.70
C PRO A 9 -6.18 6.29 -6.95
N PHE A 10 -5.40 6.09 -5.90
CA PHE A 10 -3.94 5.95 -5.98
C PHE A 10 -3.52 4.56 -6.50
N LEU A 11 -4.23 3.51 -6.11
CA LEU A 11 -4.05 2.17 -6.70
C LEU A 11 -4.39 2.16 -8.20
N LEU A 12 -5.45 2.85 -8.60
CA LEU A 12 -5.81 3.01 -10.01
C LEU A 12 -4.78 3.83 -10.77
N TYR A 13 -4.29 4.92 -10.16
CA TYR A 13 -3.19 5.72 -10.71
C TYR A 13 -1.93 4.88 -10.93
N GLU A 14 -1.55 4.08 -9.94
CA GLU A 14 -0.38 3.21 -10.02
C GLU A 14 -0.54 2.12 -11.10
N ALA A 15 -1.72 1.51 -11.19
CA ALA A 15 -2.04 0.56 -12.24
C ALA A 15 -1.93 1.20 -13.63
N ALA A 16 -2.46 2.42 -13.81
CA ALA A 16 -2.37 3.17 -15.05
C ALA A 16 -0.91 3.53 -15.39
N TYR A 17 -0.12 3.93 -14.39
CA TYR A 17 1.30 4.19 -14.56
C TYR A 17 2.06 2.95 -15.01
N LEU A 18 1.81 1.79 -14.40
CA LEU A 18 2.43 0.52 -14.80
C LEU A 18 1.99 0.04 -16.18
N PHE A 19 0.75 0.31 -16.57
CA PHE A 19 0.28 0.03 -17.92
C PHE A 19 1.06 0.84 -18.96
N TRP A 20 1.38 2.10 -18.66
CA TRP A 20 2.22 2.95 -19.52
C TRP A 20 3.71 2.58 -19.47
N ARG A 21 4.22 2.25 -18.28
CA ARG A 21 5.64 1.97 -18.06
C ARG A 21 5.83 0.84 -17.05
N LEU A 22 5.90 -0.38 -17.59
CA LEU A 22 6.13 -1.57 -16.78
C LEU A 22 7.57 -1.58 -16.24
N THR A 23 7.70 -1.55 -14.92
CA THR A 23 9.00 -1.63 -14.23
C THR A 23 8.88 -2.60 -13.06
N ILE A 24 9.97 -3.33 -12.78
CA ILE A 24 10.02 -4.25 -11.63
C ILE A 24 9.73 -3.51 -10.30
N PRO A 25 10.36 -2.35 -10.02
CA PRO A 25 10.05 -1.59 -8.80
C PRO A 25 8.57 -1.19 -8.69
N GLY A 26 7.98 -0.71 -9.79
CA GLY A 26 6.56 -0.35 -9.80
C GLY A 26 5.65 -1.56 -9.56
N LEU A 27 5.94 -2.71 -10.16
CA LEU A 27 5.19 -3.95 -9.92
C LEU A 27 5.25 -4.36 -8.45
N THR A 28 6.42 -4.25 -7.83
CA THR A 28 6.58 -4.56 -6.40
C THR A 28 5.76 -3.62 -5.53
N VAL A 29 5.80 -2.31 -5.79
CA VAL A 29 4.97 -1.33 -5.06
C VAL A 29 3.50 -1.64 -5.23
N MET A 30 3.05 -1.96 -6.45
CA MET A 30 1.65 -2.22 -6.74
C MET A 30 1.15 -3.46 -6.00
N VAL A 31 1.92 -4.56 -6.06
CA VAL A 31 1.58 -5.79 -5.35
C VAL A 31 1.57 -5.55 -3.84
N SER A 32 2.58 -4.86 -3.29
CA SER A 32 2.64 -4.53 -1.86
C SER A 32 1.44 -3.67 -1.43
N ASN A 33 1.15 -2.59 -2.15
CA ASN A 33 0.04 -1.70 -1.86
C ASN A 33 -1.32 -2.42 -1.93
N LEU A 34 -1.51 -3.29 -2.92
CA LEU A 34 -2.74 -4.04 -3.10
C LEU A 34 -2.93 -5.10 -2.00
N LEU A 35 -1.85 -5.76 -1.59
CA LEU A 35 -1.86 -6.68 -0.45
C LEU A 35 -2.14 -5.94 0.85
N THR A 36 -1.48 -4.81 1.12
CA THR A 36 -1.74 -3.98 2.31
C THR A 36 -3.21 -3.54 2.37
N PHE A 37 -3.75 -3.07 1.24
CA PHE A 37 -5.16 -2.72 1.15
C PHE A 37 -6.07 -3.91 1.47
N PHE A 38 -5.77 -5.10 0.94
CA PHE A 38 -6.59 -6.29 1.17
C PHE A 38 -6.54 -6.75 2.63
N VAL A 39 -5.36 -6.71 3.24
CA VAL A 39 -5.17 -7.08 4.66
C VAL A 39 -5.97 -6.15 5.56
N GLU A 40 -5.82 -4.82 5.42
CA GLU A 40 -6.59 -3.85 6.22
C GLU A 40 -8.09 -3.93 5.91
N TYR A 41 -8.48 -4.19 4.65
CA TYR A 41 -9.89 -4.35 4.30
C TYR A 41 -10.53 -5.54 5.03
N ARG A 42 -9.79 -6.66 5.17
CA ARG A 42 -10.29 -7.93 5.71
C ARG A 42 -10.13 -8.06 7.21
N TYR A 43 -9.00 -7.65 7.76
CA TYR A 43 -8.58 -7.84 9.15
C TYR A 43 -8.41 -6.53 9.92
N GLY A 44 -8.50 -5.39 9.23
CA GLY A 44 -8.47 -4.05 9.82
C GLY A 44 -9.85 -3.52 10.20
N GLY A 45 -9.89 -2.25 10.59
CA GLY A 45 -11.09 -1.57 11.10
C GLY A 45 -11.16 -1.38 12.62
N GLU A 46 -10.04 -1.59 13.34
CA GLU A 46 -9.95 -1.28 14.78
C GLU A 46 -9.85 0.24 15.06
N SER A 47 -9.25 1.01 14.16
CA SER A 47 -9.05 2.47 14.34
C SER A 47 -9.13 3.24 13.02
N ARG A 48 -9.82 4.39 13.07
CA ARG A 48 -9.88 5.34 11.95
C ARG A 48 -8.51 5.89 11.57
N GLU A 49 -7.61 6.04 12.54
CA GLU A 49 -6.26 6.55 12.31
C GLU A 49 -5.42 5.51 11.54
N SER A 50 -5.62 4.22 11.80
CA SER A 50 -4.95 3.13 11.08
C SER A 50 -5.36 3.12 9.60
N GLU A 51 -6.67 3.22 9.32
CA GLU A 51 -7.18 3.28 7.95
C GLU A 51 -6.61 4.47 7.17
N GLU A 52 -6.48 5.64 7.81
CA GLU A 52 -5.90 6.83 7.20
C GLU A 52 -4.40 6.68 6.95
N LEU A 53 -3.66 6.14 7.91
CA LEU A 53 -2.22 5.94 7.77
C LEU A 53 -1.90 5.00 6.60
N ILE A 54 -2.70 3.94 6.43
CA ILE A 54 -2.54 2.99 5.33
C ILE A 54 -2.90 3.64 4.00
N ALA A 55 -4.01 4.40 3.94
CA ALA A 55 -4.39 5.10 2.72
C ALA A 55 -3.34 6.14 2.29
N VAL A 56 -2.79 6.90 3.24
CA VAL A 56 -1.69 7.84 2.99
C VAL A 56 -0.41 7.11 2.59
N GLY A 57 -0.12 5.96 3.22
CA GLY A 57 1.02 5.13 2.90
C GLY A 57 1.00 4.65 1.45
N ILE A 58 -0.15 4.12 0.99
CA ILE A 58 -0.39 3.71 -0.39
C ILE A 58 -0.27 4.92 -1.33
N ALA A 59 -0.90 6.05 -0.99
CA ALA A 59 -0.84 7.25 -1.82
C ALA A 59 0.61 7.73 -2.03
N MET A 60 1.38 7.80 -0.95
CA MET A 60 2.78 8.23 -0.99
C MET A 60 3.63 7.28 -1.83
N SER A 61 3.55 5.96 -1.61
CA SER A 61 4.35 5.01 -2.39
C SER A 61 4.00 5.06 -3.88
N SER A 62 2.72 5.13 -4.24
CA SER A 62 2.27 5.24 -5.65
C SER A 62 2.74 6.54 -6.32
N LEU A 63 2.70 7.68 -5.61
CA LEU A 63 3.10 8.99 -6.14
C LEU A 63 4.62 9.18 -6.25
N LEU A 64 5.41 8.44 -5.46
CA LEU A 64 6.87 8.50 -5.49
C LEU A 64 7.48 7.72 -6.67
N LEU A 65 6.77 6.73 -7.21
CA LEU A 65 7.20 5.94 -8.37
C LEU A 65 7.65 6.74 -9.60
N PRO A 66 6.86 7.73 -10.12
CA PRO A 66 7.20 8.46 -11.33
C PRO A 66 8.41 9.40 -11.19
N ILE A 67 8.83 9.73 -9.96
CA ILE A 67 9.94 10.68 -9.72
C ILE A 67 11.28 10.07 -10.18
N GLY A 68 11.43 8.76 -10.10
CA GLY A 68 12.60 8.04 -10.60
C GLY A 68 13.81 8.03 -9.65
N GLY A 69 14.87 7.36 -10.10
CA GLY A 69 16.15 7.28 -9.37
C GLY A 69 16.02 6.64 -7.98
N SER A 70 16.76 7.18 -7.00
CA SER A 70 16.79 6.68 -5.62
C SER A 70 15.43 6.74 -4.93
N ILE A 71 14.52 7.61 -5.39
CA ILE A 71 13.19 7.81 -4.81
C ILE A 71 12.29 6.62 -5.14
N THR A 72 12.43 6.01 -6.32
CA THR A 72 11.72 4.77 -6.67
C THR A 72 12.12 3.60 -5.76
N SER A 73 13.40 3.49 -5.42
CA SER A 73 13.89 2.49 -4.45
C SER A 73 13.29 2.73 -3.07
N PHE A 74 13.22 3.99 -2.63
CA PHE A 74 12.58 4.35 -1.36
C PHE A 74 11.08 3.99 -1.35
N ALA A 75 10.36 4.29 -2.43
CA ALA A 75 8.94 3.94 -2.58
C ALA A 75 8.71 2.42 -2.45
N THR A 76 9.61 1.64 -3.05
CA THR A 76 9.57 0.17 -3.01
C THR A 76 9.77 -0.37 -1.59
N ILE A 77 10.79 0.14 -0.90
CA ILE A 77 11.09 -0.24 0.49
C ILE A 77 9.93 0.19 1.40
N PHE A 78 9.42 1.40 1.22
CA PHE A 78 8.32 1.96 2.01
C PHE A 78 7.03 1.15 1.85
N ALA A 79 6.64 0.80 0.62
CA ALA A 79 5.47 -0.04 0.35
C ALA A 79 5.63 -1.44 0.94
N GLY A 80 6.81 -2.05 0.78
CA GLY A 80 7.12 -3.35 1.38
C GLY A 80 7.09 -3.33 2.90
N PHE A 81 7.59 -2.25 3.52
CA PHE A 81 7.58 -2.07 4.97
C PHE A 81 6.16 -1.89 5.51
N LEU A 82 5.32 -1.08 4.85
CA LEU A 82 3.91 -0.94 5.20
C LEU A 82 3.17 -2.28 5.12
N PHE A 83 3.43 -3.06 4.06
CA PHE A 83 2.86 -4.39 3.94
C PHE A 83 3.29 -5.31 5.09
N LEU A 84 4.57 -5.33 5.45
CA LEU A 84 5.10 -6.13 6.56
C LEU A 84 4.44 -5.76 7.89
N LEU A 85 4.29 -4.47 8.18
CA LEU A 85 3.60 -3.99 9.38
C LEU A 85 2.14 -4.46 9.42
N GLU A 86 1.41 -4.27 8.32
CA GLU A 86 0.00 -4.62 8.27
C GLU A 86 -0.21 -6.14 8.31
N PHE A 87 0.65 -6.89 7.62
CA PHE A 87 0.65 -8.35 7.64
C PHE A 87 0.94 -8.90 9.04
N THR A 88 1.95 -8.35 9.74
CA THR A 88 2.26 -8.76 11.12
C THR A 88 1.14 -8.40 12.09
N ALA A 89 0.53 -7.22 11.96
CA ALA A 89 -0.64 -6.84 12.74
C ALA A 89 -1.80 -7.82 12.53
N ALA A 90 -2.13 -8.12 11.28
CA ALA A 90 -3.18 -9.08 10.94
C ALA A 90 -2.85 -10.51 11.43
N PHE A 91 -1.59 -10.94 11.33
CA PHE A 91 -1.16 -12.24 11.81
C PHE A 91 -1.29 -12.36 13.34
N VAL A 92 -0.88 -11.34 14.08
CA VAL A 92 -1.04 -11.30 15.55
C VAL A 92 -2.52 -11.35 15.93
N ARG A 93 -3.38 -10.60 15.23
CA ARG A 93 -4.84 -10.66 15.44
C ARG A 93 -5.39 -12.07 15.18
N ALA A 94 -4.98 -12.69 14.08
CA ALA A 94 -5.41 -14.06 13.73
C ALA A 94 -4.95 -15.09 14.77
N SER A 95 -3.76 -14.94 15.35
CA SER A 95 -3.23 -15.84 16.39
C SER A 95 -3.88 -15.70 17.77
N ARG A 96 -4.66 -14.64 18.00
CA ARG A 96 -5.37 -14.39 19.27
C ARG A 96 -6.83 -14.85 19.25
N CYS A 97 -7.32 -15.39 18.13
CA CYS A 97 -8.58 -16.13 18.04
C CYS A 97 -8.36 -17.61 18.35
#